data_AF-A0A973QSR5-F1
#
_entry.id   AF-A0A973QSR5-F1
#
_cell.length_a   1.000
_cell.length_b   1.000
_cell.length_c   1.000
_cell.angle_alpha   90.00
_cell.angle_beta   90.00
_cell.angle_gamma   90.00
#
_symmetry.space_group_name_H-M   'P 1'
#
loop_
_entity.id
_entity.type
_entity.pdbx_description
1 polymer ?
#
loop_
_entity_poly.entity_id
_entity_poly.type
_entity_poly.pdbx_seq_one_letter_code
_entity_poly.pdbx_strand_id
1 'polypeptide(L)'
;MPRPRRLPVSAALAVTALTLSTGLLTGAPAHAAATALPTGFATVMNAASGRCLDARAAATANGTVVQQYACNGTTAQQWSFTATSDGYVRINNANDTDQVADVADVSTADNALVHLWTYGGGANQQWLPVDEGGGAYHFVNRNSGKCLDDPAASTADSVQFVQYTCNGTAAQRFQVVPVSQSAADPDLGPNVVVFDPSMSSSTIQSRLDSIFQQQETNQFGSQRYAVLFKPGAYSADVNVGFYTQVLGLGLSPDAVTINGAVHAEADWFQGNATQNFWRGAENLSVNPTGGSDRWAVSQAAPYRRMHLRGNLALDDGGWSSG
;
A
#
# COMPACT_ATOMS: atom_id res chain seq x y z
N MET A 1 -0.99 -106.28 -22.07
CA MET A 1 -1.42 -105.37 -23.16
C MET A 1 -0.62 -104.06 -23.05
N PRO A 2 -0.31 -103.38 -24.17
CA PRO A 2 1.06 -102.96 -24.51
C PRO A 2 1.35 -101.44 -24.46
N ARG A 3 2.66 -101.11 -24.47
CA ARG A 3 3.33 -99.80 -24.81
C ARG A 3 2.64 -99.09 -26.00
N PRO A 4 2.75 -97.75 -26.27
CA PRO A 4 4.03 -96.97 -26.26
C PRO A 4 3.96 -95.39 -26.22
N ARG A 5 5.15 -94.75 -26.34
CA ARG A 5 5.52 -93.50 -27.09
C ARG A 5 4.87 -92.15 -26.69
N ARG A 6 5.54 -91.00 -26.48
CA ARG A 6 6.74 -90.25 -27.00
C ARG A 6 6.26 -88.88 -27.54
N LEU A 7 7.09 -87.84 -27.33
CA LEU A 7 7.23 -86.53 -28.06
C LEU A 7 6.48 -85.30 -27.47
N PRO A 8 6.82 -84.05 -27.86
CA PRO A 8 8.07 -83.31 -27.56
C PRO A 8 7.82 -81.81 -27.20
N VAL A 9 8.90 -81.04 -26.90
CA VAL A 9 9.18 -79.62 -27.28
C VAL A 9 8.06 -78.57 -27.06
N SER A 10 8.26 -77.50 -26.29
CA SER A 10 8.78 -76.22 -26.83
C SER A 10 9.16 -75.24 -25.71
N ALA A 11 10.38 -74.74 -25.76
CA ALA A 11 10.75 -73.48 -25.13
C ALA A 11 10.19 -72.32 -25.97
N ALA A 12 9.46 -71.40 -25.34
CA ALA A 12 9.11 -70.12 -25.95
C ALA A 12 9.79 -69.00 -25.13
N LEU A 13 10.83 -68.42 -25.73
CA LEU A 13 11.35 -67.10 -25.33
C LEU A 13 10.24 -66.07 -25.51
N ALA A 14 9.77 -65.47 -24.42
CA ALA A 14 9.01 -64.24 -24.50
C ALA A 14 9.99 -63.07 -24.59
N VAL A 15 10.19 -62.58 -25.81
CA VAL A 15 10.84 -61.29 -26.07
C VAL A 15 9.87 -60.19 -25.63
N THR A 16 10.11 -59.59 -24.46
CA THR A 16 9.41 -58.36 -24.05
C THR A 16 9.87 -57.22 -24.95
N ALA A 17 9.06 -56.86 -25.94
CA ALA A 17 9.20 -55.64 -26.71
C ALA A 17 8.96 -54.43 -25.79
N LEU A 18 10.01 -53.64 -25.55
CA LEU A 18 9.93 -52.38 -24.83
C LEU A 18 9.32 -51.34 -25.77
N THR A 19 8.04 -51.05 -25.63
CA THR A 19 7.38 -49.96 -26.35
C THR A 19 7.82 -48.64 -25.73
N LEU A 20 8.68 -47.89 -26.43
CA LEU A 20 8.91 -46.48 -26.12
C LEU A 20 7.62 -45.72 -26.41
N SER A 21 6.91 -45.36 -25.36
CA SER A 21 5.80 -44.41 -25.41
C SER A 21 6.40 -43.01 -25.47
N THR A 22 6.31 -42.36 -26.63
CA THR A 22 6.54 -40.92 -26.78
C THR A 22 5.44 -40.18 -26.03
N GLY A 23 5.71 -39.82 -24.78
CA GLY A 23 4.86 -38.93 -24.00
C GLY A 23 4.81 -37.57 -24.68
N LEU A 24 3.68 -37.24 -25.32
CA LEU A 24 3.36 -35.86 -25.64
C LEU A 24 3.22 -35.10 -24.32
N LEU A 25 4.19 -34.25 -24.02
CA LEU A 25 4.05 -33.22 -23.00
C LEU A 25 2.98 -32.25 -23.49
N THR A 26 1.73 -32.46 -23.09
CA THR A 26 0.71 -31.40 -23.17
C THR A 26 1.12 -30.33 -22.16
N GLY A 27 1.84 -29.33 -22.64
CA GLY A 27 2.09 -28.11 -21.88
C GLY A 27 0.74 -27.60 -21.37
N ALA A 28 0.61 -27.45 -20.05
CA ALA A 28 -0.51 -26.75 -19.47
C ALA A 28 -0.64 -25.39 -20.19
N PRO A 29 -1.85 -24.92 -20.51
CA PRO A 29 -1.99 -23.58 -21.07
C PRO A 29 -1.29 -22.62 -20.12
N ALA A 30 -0.39 -21.81 -20.67
CA ALA A 30 0.17 -20.69 -19.93
C ALA A 30 -1.02 -19.89 -19.38
N HIS A 31 -1.15 -19.83 -18.05
CA HIS A 31 -2.12 -18.93 -17.45
C HIS A 31 -1.78 -17.55 -17.97
N ALA A 32 -2.70 -16.94 -18.73
CA ALA A 32 -2.62 -15.52 -19.03
C ALA A 32 -2.37 -14.84 -17.69
N ALA A 33 -1.31 -14.04 -17.61
CA ALA A 33 -0.95 -13.38 -16.36
C ALA A 33 -2.19 -12.66 -15.84
N ALA A 34 -2.69 -13.08 -14.68
CA ALA A 34 -3.75 -12.40 -13.98
C ALA A 34 -3.35 -10.93 -13.92
N THR A 35 -4.27 -10.03 -14.25
CA THR A 35 -3.94 -8.61 -14.16
C THR A 35 -3.72 -8.35 -12.67
N ALA A 36 -2.53 -7.95 -12.27
CA ALA A 36 -2.29 -7.59 -10.87
C ALA A 36 -3.15 -6.37 -10.54
N LEU A 37 -3.65 -6.29 -9.30
CA LEU A 37 -4.33 -5.07 -8.83
C LEU A 37 -3.42 -3.85 -9.04
N PRO A 38 -3.98 -2.65 -9.28
CA PRO A 38 -3.18 -1.44 -9.44
C PRO A 38 -2.32 -1.15 -8.21
N THR A 39 -1.12 -0.62 -8.42
CA THR A 39 -0.20 -0.25 -7.33
C THR A 39 -0.53 1.09 -6.68
N GLY A 40 -1.29 1.94 -7.38
CA GLY A 40 -1.81 3.22 -6.88
C GLY A 40 -3.29 3.15 -6.52
N PHE A 41 -3.91 4.33 -6.33
CA PHE A 41 -5.35 4.40 -6.10
C PHE A 41 -6.15 3.98 -7.33
N ALA A 42 -7.26 3.30 -7.07
CA ALA A 42 -8.22 2.88 -8.07
C ALA A 42 -9.64 3.19 -7.61
N THR A 43 -10.50 3.40 -8.58
CA THR A 43 -11.95 3.39 -8.39
C THR A 43 -12.45 1.95 -8.46
N VAL A 44 -13.30 1.54 -7.51
CA VAL A 44 -13.91 0.20 -7.47
C VAL A 44 -15.38 0.33 -7.84
N MET A 45 -15.73 -0.03 -9.07
CA MET A 45 -17.08 0.15 -9.61
C MET A 45 -17.82 -1.18 -9.66
N ASN A 46 -18.99 -1.26 -9.03
CA ASN A 46 -19.84 -2.44 -9.08
C ASN A 46 -20.37 -2.68 -10.51
N ALA A 47 -20.30 -3.92 -10.99
CA ALA A 47 -20.67 -4.28 -12.35
C ALA A 47 -22.18 -4.32 -12.59
N ALA A 48 -23.00 -4.52 -11.56
CA ALA A 48 -24.46 -4.48 -11.69
C ALA A 48 -24.99 -3.05 -11.78
N SER A 49 -24.49 -2.16 -10.93
CA SER A 49 -25.05 -0.81 -10.77
C SER A 49 -24.29 0.28 -11.51
N GLY A 50 -23.03 0.05 -11.89
CA GLY A 50 -22.13 1.07 -12.44
C GLY A 50 -21.75 2.15 -11.43
N ARG A 51 -22.02 1.94 -10.13
CA ARG A 51 -21.67 2.85 -9.04
C ARG A 51 -20.38 2.45 -8.35
N CYS A 52 -19.77 3.42 -7.70
CA CYS A 52 -18.48 3.30 -7.06
C CYS A 52 -18.63 2.95 -5.58
N LEU A 53 -17.70 2.11 -5.09
CA LEU A 53 -17.45 1.91 -3.67
C LEU A 53 -17.03 3.24 -3.04
N ASP A 54 -17.73 3.68 -2.00
CA ASP A 54 -17.70 5.05 -1.48
C ASP A 54 -17.69 5.04 0.05
N ALA A 55 -16.72 5.73 0.64
CA ALA A 55 -16.73 6.05 2.06
C ALA A 55 -17.71 7.21 2.31
N ARG A 56 -18.84 6.92 2.96
CA ARG A 56 -19.94 7.87 3.09
C ARG A 56 -19.46 9.21 3.64
N ALA A 57 -19.81 10.28 2.92
CA ALA A 57 -19.48 11.66 3.27
C ALA A 57 -17.97 11.94 3.40
N ALA A 58 -17.11 11.13 2.76
CA ALA A 58 -15.66 11.20 2.88
C ALA A 58 -15.14 11.11 4.32
N ALA A 59 -15.93 10.51 5.23
CA ALA A 59 -15.54 10.38 6.63
C ALA A 59 -14.47 9.31 6.83
N THR A 60 -13.67 9.46 7.89
CA THR A 60 -12.55 8.58 8.23
C THR A 60 -12.70 7.93 9.61
N ALA A 61 -13.82 8.16 10.29
CA ALA A 61 -14.07 7.56 11.61
C ALA A 61 -14.41 6.07 11.48
N ASN A 62 -14.00 5.27 12.47
CA ASN A 62 -14.46 3.88 12.60
C ASN A 62 -15.99 3.82 12.60
N GLY A 63 -16.54 2.88 11.82
CA GLY A 63 -17.98 2.78 11.57
C GLY A 63 -18.49 3.62 10.41
N THR A 64 -17.62 4.34 9.68
CA THR A 64 -18.04 5.04 8.45
C THR A 64 -18.58 4.04 7.46
N VAL A 65 -19.82 4.25 7.00
CA VAL A 65 -20.49 3.36 6.05
C VAL A 65 -19.70 3.30 4.73
N VAL A 66 -19.44 2.08 4.26
CA VAL A 66 -18.99 1.83 2.89
C VAL A 66 -20.22 1.54 2.04
N GLN A 67 -20.55 2.45 1.14
CA GLN A 67 -21.77 2.44 0.33
C GLN A 67 -21.44 2.40 -1.17
N GLN A 68 -22.43 2.09 -2.00
CA GLN A 68 -22.38 2.46 -3.41
C GLN A 68 -22.87 3.90 -3.60
N TYR A 69 -22.19 4.64 -4.46
CA TYR A 69 -22.58 6.00 -4.83
C TYR A 69 -22.18 6.31 -6.27
N ALA A 70 -22.88 7.23 -6.91
CA ALA A 70 -22.55 7.75 -8.23
C ALA A 70 -21.07 8.15 -8.27
N CYS A 71 -20.35 7.63 -9.26
CA CYS A 71 -18.93 7.87 -9.41
C CYS A 71 -18.66 9.37 -9.61
N ASN A 72 -17.94 9.99 -8.68
CA ASN A 72 -17.72 11.43 -8.60
C ASN A 72 -16.24 11.83 -8.52
N GLY A 73 -15.32 10.85 -8.47
CA GLY A 73 -13.88 11.07 -8.53
C GLY A 73 -13.24 11.62 -7.25
N THR A 74 -14.02 11.84 -6.19
CA THR A 74 -13.48 12.28 -4.89
C THR A 74 -12.65 11.19 -4.24
N THR A 75 -11.79 11.56 -3.29
CA THR A 75 -10.98 10.63 -2.48
C THR A 75 -11.82 9.62 -1.69
N ALA A 76 -13.11 9.90 -1.45
CA ALA A 76 -14.04 8.93 -0.85
C ALA A 76 -14.23 7.65 -1.69
N GLN A 77 -13.96 7.72 -3.00
CA GLN A 77 -14.15 6.61 -3.95
C GLN A 77 -12.85 6.04 -4.50
N GLN A 78 -11.73 6.48 -3.93
CA GLN A 78 -10.40 6.05 -4.32
C GLN A 78 -9.87 5.08 -3.27
N TRP A 79 -9.41 3.93 -3.74
CA TRP A 79 -9.01 2.82 -2.89
C TRP A 79 -7.66 2.29 -3.32
N SER A 80 -6.76 2.04 -2.37
CA SER A 80 -5.51 1.32 -2.62
C SER A 80 -5.61 -0.09 -2.07
N PHE A 81 -4.85 -1.01 -2.68
CA PHE A 81 -4.85 -2.42 -2.32
C PHE A 81 -3.49 -2.79 -1.75
N THR A 82 -3.34 -2.77 -0.42
CA THR A 82 -2.08 -3.17 0.19
C THR A 82 -2.06 -4.68 0.41
N ALA A 83 -1.03 -5.35 -0.09
CA ALA A 83 -0.83 -6.78 0.16
C ALA A 83 -0.67 -7.09 1.66
N THR A 84 -1.22 -8.22 2.09
CA THR A 84 -1.01 -8.81 3.41
C THR A 84 -0.24 -10.13 3.24
N SER A 85 -0.78 -11.26 3.70
CA SER A 85 -0.21 -12.60 3.45
C SER A 85 -1.12 -13.43 2.55
N ASP A 86 -0.56 -14.48 1.93
CA ASP A 86 -1.33 -15.52 1.23
C ASP A 86 -2.23 -15.01 0.09
N GLY A 87 -1.83 -13.91 -0.56
CA GLY A 87 -2.57 -13.29 -1.66
C GLY A 87 -3.72 -12.36 -1.23
N TYR A 88 -3.97 -12.22 0.07
CA TYR A 88 -4.97 -11.29 0.58
C TYR A 88 -4.46 -9.84 0.55
N VAL A 89 -5.40 -8.91 0.40
CA VAL A 89 -5.15 -7.48 0.48
C VAL A 89 -6.05 -6.84 1.54
N ARG A 90 -5.65 -5.67 2.01
CA ARG A 90 -6.55 -4.70 2.64
C ARG A 90 -6.97 -3.68 1.58
N ILE A 91 -8.24 -3.27 1.61
CA ILE A 91 -8.83 -2.27 0.70
C ILE A 91 -8.90 -0.95 1.47
N ASN A 92 -7.90 -0.08 1.27
CA ASN A 92 -7.67 1.14 2.05
C ASN A 92 -8.34 2.34 1.38
N ASN A 93 -9.04 3.19 2.13
CA ASN A 93 -9.62 4.41 1.58
C ASN A 93 -8.56 5.50 1.39
N ALA A 94 -8.68 6.34 0.35
CA ALA A 94 -7.72 7.41 0.09
C ALA A 94 -7.82 8.59 1.08
N ASN A 95 -8.96 8.80 1.75
CA ASN A 95 -9.06 9.87 2.77
C ASN A 95 -8.22 9.57 4.02
N ASP A 96 -8.03 8.29 4.34
CA ASP A 96 -7.18 7.81 5.41
C ASP A 96 -6.81 6.36 5.10
N THR A 97 -5.55 6.12 4.72
CA THR A 97 -5.08 4.79 4.31
C THR A 97 -5.01 3.79 5.45
N ASP A 98 -5.15 4.23 6.71
CA ASP A 98 -5.26 3.31 7.84
C ASP A 98 -6.70 2.81 8.04
N GLN A 99 -7.69 3.44 7.39
CA GLN A 99 -9.09 3.00 7.37
C GLN A 99 -9.35 2.05 6.20
N VAL A 100 -9.83 0.85 6.52
CA VAL A 100 -10.01 -0.24 5.55
C VAL A 100 -11.44 -0.77 5.52
N ALA A 101 -11.84 -1.36 4.40
CA ALA A 101 -13.10 -2.09 4.31
C ALA A 101 -13.09 -3.29 5.29
N ASP A 102 -13.98 -3.21 6.28
CA ASP A 102 -14.09 -4.12 7.42
C ASP A 102 -15.51 -4.70 7.44
N VAL A 103 -15.63 -6.02 7.64
CA VAL A 103 -16.91 -6.66 7.95
C VAL A 103 -17.21 -6.47 9.44
N ALA A 104 -18.29 -5.75 9.73
CA ALA A 104 -18.68 -5.38 11.07
C ALA A 104 -18.82 -6.59 12.01
N ASP A 105 -18.45 -6.38 13.27
CA ASP A 105 -18.53 -7.35 14.36
C ASP A 105 -17.82 -8.69 14.10
N VAL A 106 -16.84 -8.71 13.18
CA VAL A 106 -16.12 -9.93 12.75
C VAL A 106 -17.10 -11.02 12.28
N SER A 107 -18.25 -10.59 11.76
CA SER A 107 -19.35 -11.49 11.44
C SER A 107 -19.03 -12.40 10.26
N THR A 108 -19.60 -13.60 10.27
CA THR A 108 -19.61 -14.55 9.14
C THR A 108 -21.00 -14.70 8.53
N ALA A 109 -22.00 -13.95 9.03
CA ALA A 109 -23.37 -14.00 8.53
C ALA A 109 -23.51 -13.32 7.15
N ASP A 110 -24.49 -13.77 6.37
CA ASP A 110 -24.91 -13.02 5.18
C ASP A 110 -25.52 -11.69 5.60
N ASN A 111 -25.34 -10.67 4.77
CA ASN A 111 -25.78 -9.30 5.00
C ASN A 111 -25.11 -8.60 6.19
N ALA A 112 -23.98 -9.13 6.69
CA ALA A 112 -23.16 -8.37 7.63
C ALA A 112 -22.61 -7.13 6.91
N LEU A 113 -22.74 -5.98 7.57
CA LEU A 113 -22.43 -4.68 6.99
C LEU A 113 -20.93 -4.50 6.78
N VAL A 114 -20.57 -3.84 5.69
CA VAL A 114 -19.20 -3.37 5.45
C VAL A 114 -19.10 -1.89 5.83
N HIS A 115 -18.11 -1.56 6.64
CA HIS A 115 -17.80 -0.20 7.08
C HIS A 115 -16.29 0.05 7.03
N LEU A 116 -15.86 1.28 7.29
CA LEU A 116 -14.46 1.57 7.54
C LEU A 116 -14.11 1.29 8.99
N TRP A 117 -12.95 0.69 9.19
CA TRP A 117 -12.34 0.57 10.49
C TRP A 117 -10.82 0.69 10.38
N THR A 118 -10.16 1.22 11.41
CA THR A 118 -8.70 1.23 11.50
C THR A 118 -8.17 -0.20 11.36
N TYR A 119 -7.21 -0.39 10.47
CA TYR A 119 -6.61 -1.70 10.25
C TYR A 119 -5.91 -2.21 11.53
N GLY A 120 -6.43 -3.31 12.07
CA GLY A 120 -5.88 -3.98 13.26
C GLY A 120 -5.30 -5.36 12.97
N GLY A 121 -5.27 -5.78 11.69
CA GLY A 121 -4.80 -7.11 11.28
C GLY A 121 -5.84 -8.23 11.39
N GLY A 122 -7.11 -7.90 11.69
CA GLY A 122 -8.20 -8.87 11.75
C GLY A 122 -8.48 -9.53 10.38
N ALA A 123 -8.89 -10.79 10.38
CA ALA A 123 -9.23 -11.50 9.14
C ALA A 123 -10.49 -10.90 8.46
N ASN A 124 -11.38 -10.25 9.22
CA ASN A 124 -12.56 -9.57 8.69
C ASN A 124 -12.21 -8.30 7.90
N GLN A 125 -10.95 -7.85 7.94
CA GLN A 125 -10.42 -6.68 7.23
C GLN A 125 -9.57 -7.05 6.00
N GLN A 126 -9.49 -8.33 5.67
CA GLN A 126 -8.64 -8.86 4.61
C GLN A 126 -9.50 -9.53 3.55
N TRP A 127 -9.19 -9.24 2.29
CA TRP A 127 -9.98 -9.65 1.14
C TRP A 127 -9.07 -10.32 0.11
N LEU A 128 -9.45 -11.50 -0.37
CA LEU A 128 -8.79 -12.16 -1.48
C LEU A 128 -9.40 -11.60 -2.79
N PRO A 129 -8.63 -10.86 -3.59
CA PRO A 129 -9.06 -10.46 -4.92
C PRO A 129 -8.97 -11.67 -5.85
N VAL A 130 -10.08 -12.04 -6.47
CA VAL A 130 -10.13 -13.11 -7.46
C VAL A 130 -10.35 -12.47 -8.83
N ASP A 131 -9.36 -12.59 -9.71
CA ASP A 131 -9.39 -12.01 -11.07
C ASP A 131 -10.46 -12.70 -11.92
N GLU A 132 -11.37 -11.90 -12.49
CA GLU A 132 -12.40 -12.33 -13.43
C GLU A 132 -12.12 -11.86 -14.87
N GLY A 133 -10.93 -11.32 -15.13
CA GLY A 133 -10.47 -10.84 -16.42
C GLY A 133 -10.95 -9.42 -16.74
N GLY A 134 -10.15 -8.71 -17.54
CA GLY A 134 -10.47 -7.35 -17.99
C GLY A 134 -10.43 -6.29 -16.89
N GLY A 135 -9.68 -6.53 -15.80
CA GLY A 135 -9.61 -5.63 -14.64
C GLY A 135 -10.80 -5.73 -13.70
N ALA A 136 -11.62 -6.77 -13.82
CA ALA A 136 -12.72 -7.04 -12.90
C ALA A 136 -12.35 -8.13 -11.90
N TYR A 137 -12.83 -7.98 -10.67
CA TYR A 137 -12.58 -8.89 -9.56
C TYR A 137 -13.85 -9.12 -8.77
N HIS A 138 -13.93 -10.24 -8.06
CA HIS A 138 -14.70 -10.31 -6.82
C HIS A 138 -13.74 -10.37 -5.62
N PHE A 139 -14.20 -9.92 -4.47
CA PHE A 139 -13.40 -9.84 -3.25
C PHE A 139 -13.96 -10.77 -2.19
N VAL A 140 -13.18 -11.79 -1.79
CA VAL A 140 -13.60 -12.79 -0.80
C VAL A 140 -13.00 -12.46 0.57
N ASN A 141 -13.83 -12.22 1.57
CA ASN A 141 -13.38 -11.93 2.92
C ASN A 141 -12.64 -13.14 3.53
N ARG A 142 -11.48 -12.89 4.14
CA ARG A 142 -10.62 -13.94 4.73
C ARG A 142 -11.27 -14.66 5.91
N ASN A 143 -12.07 -13.95 6.71
CA ASN A 143 -12.71 -14.51 7.90
C ASN A 143 -13.90 -15.42 7.55
N SER A 144 -14.75 -14.98 6.63
CA SER A 144 -16.02 -15.65 6.34
C SER A 144 -16.03 -16.51 5.07
N GLY A 145 -15.09 -16.29 4.15
CA GLY A 145 -15.13 -16.88 2.80
C GLY A 145 -16.24 -16.31 1.91
N LYS A 146 -16.85 -15.18 2.31
CA LYS A 146 -17.98 -14.53 1.60
C LYS A 146 -17.52 -13.35 0.77
N CYS A 147 -18.30 -13.00 -0.24
CA CYS A 147 -17.96 -11.96 -1.19
C CYS A 147 -18.46 -10.59 -0.72
N LEU A 148 -17.71 -9.53 -1.03
CA LEU A 148 -18.24 -8.15 -1.01
C LEU A 148 -19.42 -8.08 -1.98
N ASP A 149 -20.55 -7.56 -1.53
CA ASP A 149 -21.83 -7.69 -2.22
C ASP A 149 -22.65 -6.39 -2.13
N ASP A 150 -23.14 -5.94 -3.29
CA ASP A 150 -24.20 -4.93 -3.35
C ASP A 150 -25.57 -5.60 -3.08
N PRO A 151 -26.18 -5.35 -1.91
CA PRO A 151 -27.34 -6.11 -1.47
C PRO A 151 -28.50 -5.97 -2.45
N ALA A 152 -29.03 -7.13 -2.85
CA ALA A 152 -30.12 -7.26 -3.81
C ALA A 152 -29.83 -6.63 -5.20
N ALA A 153 -28.56 -6.50 -5.59
CA ALA A 153 -28.14 -5.90 -6.86
C ALA A 153 -28.75 -4.50 -7.08
N SER A 154 -28.74 -3.68 -6.04
CA SER A 154 -29.39 -2.38 -6.04
C SER A 154 -28.75 -1.42 -7.05
N THR A 155 -29.57 -0.55 -7.64
CA THR A 155 -29.09 0.56 -8.48
C THR A 155 -29.37 1.91 -7.83
N ALA A 156 -29.47 1.95 -6.49
CA ALA A 156 -29.66 3.18 -5.75
C ALA A 156 -28.33 3.68 -5.16
N ASP A 157 -28.19 5.00 -5.06
CA ASP A 157 -27.12 5.61 -4.27
C ASP A 157 -27.32 5.35 -2.79
N SER A 158 -26.23 5.41 -2.04
CA SER A 158 -26.21 5.33 -0.58
C SER A 158 -26.64 4.00 0.02
N VAL A 159 -26.59 2.92 -0.78
CA VAL A 159 -26.80 1.55 -0.30
C VAL A 159 -25.49 1.03 0.28
N GLN A 160 -25.49 0.65 1.55
CA GLN A 160 -24.32 0.09 2.22
C GLN A 160 -23.98 -1.29 1.65
N PHE A 161 -22.71 -1.53 1.34
CA PHE A 161 -22.24 -2.85 0.94
C PHE A 161 -22.29 -3.82 2.12
N VAL A 162 -22.50 -5.08 1.80
CA VAL A 162 -22.49 -6.18 2.76
C VAL A 162 -21.47 -7.24 2.35
N GLN A 163 -21.25 -8.24 3.21
CA GLN A 163 -20.79 -9.53 2.72
C GLN A 163 -21.98 -10.45 2.44
N TYR A 164 -21.86 -11.29 1.42
CA TYR A 164 -22.85 -12.32 1.11
C TYR A 164 -22.17 -13.56 0.53
N THR A 165 -22.81 -14.71 0.71
CA THR A 165 -22.39 -15.98 0.07
C THR A 165 -22.09 -15.76 -1.41
N CYS A 166 -20.88 -16.12 -1.84
CA CYS A 166 -20.44 -15.91 -3.21
C CYS A 166 -21.37 -16.65 -4.19
N ASN A 167 -21.99 -15.91 -5.10
CA ASN A 167 -23.05 -16.39 -5.99
C ASN A 167 -22.78 -16.09 -7.47
N GLY A 168 -21.66 -15.45 -7.80
CA GLY A 168 -21.22 -15.19 -9.18
C GLY A 168 -22.08 -14.16 -9.93
N THR A 169 -22.94 -13.43 -9.23
CA THR A 169 -23.76 -12.38 -9.84
C THR A 169 -22.97 -11.08 -10.02
N ALA A 170 -23.46 -10.19 -10.88
CA ALA A 170 -22.84 -8.89 -11.09
C ALA A 170 -22.83 -7.99 -9.82
N ALA A 171 -23.65 -8.31 -8.81
CA ALA A 171 -23.65 -7.61 -7.53
C ALA A 171 -22.34 -7.82 -6.73
N GLN A 172 -21.59 -8.88 -7.03
CA GLN A 172 -20.33 -9.23 -6.37
C GLN A 172 -19.10 -8.99 -7.26
N ARG A 173 -19.32 -8.48 -8.48
CA ARG A 173 -18.27 -8.22 -9.46
C ARG A 173 -17.96 -6.73 -9.48
N PHE A 174 -16.67 -6.40 -9.45
CA PHE A 174 -16.21 -5.01 -9.39
C PHE A 174 -15.14 -4.76 -10.44
N GLN A 175 -15.38 -3.78 -11.30
CA GLN A 175 -14.36 -3.22 -12.16
C GLN A 175 -13.42 -2.35 -11.33
N VAL A 176 -12.14 -2.72 -11.28
CA VAL A 176 -11.09 -1.93 -10.63
C VAL A 176 -10.41 -1.08 -11.70
N VAL A 177 -10.70 0.21 -11.69
CA VAL A 177 -10.18 1.17 -12.68
C VAL A 177 -9.10 2.00 -12.00
N PRO A 178 -7.83 1.92 -12.40
CA PRO A 178 -6.80 2.82 -11.90
C PRO A 178 -7.28 4.27 -12.02
N VAL A 179 -7.18 5.04 -10.93
CA VAL A 179 -7.34 6.48 -11.03
C VAL A 179 -6.20 6.95 -11.93
N SER A 180 -6.54 7.54 -13.07
CA SER A 180 -5.55 8.09 -13.98
C SER A 180 -4.83 9.21 -13.25
N GLN A 181 -3.66 8.89 -12.70
CA GLN A 181 -2.78 9.89 -12.13
C GLN A 181 -2.45 10.86 -13.24
N SER A 182 -2.87 12.11 -13.06
CA SER A 182 -2.57 13.11 -14.07
C SER A 182 -1.05 13.21 -14.21
N ALA A 183 -0.54 13.55 -15.39
CA ALA A 183 0.88 13.86 -15.54
C ALA A 183 1.33 15.00 -14.60
N ALA A 184 0.39 15.78 -14.07
CA ALA A 184 0.63 16.82 -13.08
C ALA A 184 0.66 16.30 -11.62
N ASP A 185 0.24 15.06 -11.36
CA ASP A 185 0.24 14.44 -10.03
C ASP A 185 0.49 12.91 -10.13
N PRO A 186 1.71 12.51 -10.51
CA PRO A 186 2.08 11.10 -10.68
C PRO A 186 2.20 10.35 -9.34
N ASP A 187 1.98 9.03 -9.34
CA ASP A 187 2.47 8.15 -8.26
C ASP A 187 3.98 8.24 -8.26
N LEU A 188 4.54 8.54 -7.12
CA LEU A 188 5.97 8.43 -6.91
C LEU A 188 6.32 7.19 -6.08
N GLY A 189 5.33 6.37 -5.75
CA GLY A 189 5.46 5.16 -4.96
C GLY A 189 5.03 5.37 -3.50
N PRO A 190 4.85 4.26 -2.76
CA PRO A 190 4.16 4.26 -1.46
C PRO A 190 4.89 5.01 -0.33
N ASN A 191 6.20 5.26 -0.49
CA ASN A 191 7.02 5.94 0.51
C ASN A 191 7.47 7.34 0.05
N VAL A 192 6.81 7.89 -0.98
CA VAL A 192 6.99 9.28 -1.38
C VAL A 192 5.79 10.08 -0.91
N VAL A 193 6.06 11.09 -0.11
CA VAL A 193 5.03 11.99 0.42
C VAL A 193 5.22 13.37 -0.18
N VAL A 194 4.18 13.93 -0.77
CA VAL A 194 4.18 15.27 -1.34
C VAL A 194 3.24 16.16 -0.55
N PHE A 195 3.78 17.11 0.20
CA PHE A 195 3.02 18.10 0.93
C PHE A 195 2.73 19.32 0.07
N ASP A 196 1.47 19.75 0.09
CA ASP A 196 0.98 20.95 -0.57
C ASP A 196 0.65 22.03 0.48
N PRO A 197 0.83 23.34 0.21
CA PRO A 197 0.54 24.40 1.19
C PRO A 197 -0.93 24.46 1.64
N SER A 198 -1.85 23.83 0.90
CA SER A 198 -3.26 23.70 1.31
C SER A 198 -3.50 22.67 2.42
N MET A 199 -2.53 21.77 2.69
CA MET A 199 -2.64 20.78 3.74
C MET A 199 -2.51 21.43 5.13
N SER A 200 -3.28 20.92 6.10
CA SER A 200 -3.19 21.43 7.47
C SER A 200 -1.84 21.09 8.11
N SER A 201 -1.31 21.99 8.94
CA SER A 201 -0.06 21.75 9.68
C SER A 201 -0.11 20.49 10.54
N SER A 202 -1.28 20.18 11.14
CA SER A 202 -1.46 18.94 11.90
C SER A 202 -1.35 17.69 11.03
N THR A 203 -1.92 17.69 9.84
CA THR A 203 -1.82 16.56 8.90
C THR A 203 -0.37 16.34 8.46
N ILE A 204 0.33 17.43 8.15
CA ILE A 204 1.75 17.39 7.77
C ILE A 204 2.58 16.82 8.94
N GLN A 205 2.42 17.38 10.13
CA GLN A 205 3.18 16.97 11.31
C GLN A 205 2.94 15.51 11.67
N SER A 206 1.68 15.06 11.73
CA SER A 206 1.38 13.65 12.03
C SER A 206 2.03 12.67 11.05
N ARG A 207 2.13 13.06 9.76
CA ARG A 207 2.80 12.22 8.76
C ARG A 207 4.32 12.24 8.92
N LEU A 208 4.92 13.39 9.23
CA LEU A 208 6.34 13.51 9.54
C LEU A 208 6.72 12.65 10.76
N ASP A 209 5.94 12.76 11.83
CA ASP A 209 6.15 12.00 13.07
C ASP A 209 6.07 10.48 12.83
N SER A 210 5.09 10.04 12.03
CA SER A 210 4.93 8.62 11.68
C SER A 210 6.14 8.07 10.89
N ILE A 211 6.71 8.86 9.98
CA ILE A 211 7.91 8.47 9.23
C ILE A 211 9.11 8.42 10.18
N PHE A 212 9.30 9.45 11.00
CA PHE A 212 10.41 9.53 11.94
C PHE A 212 10.40 8.37 12.93
N GLN A 213 9.25 8.06 13.56
CA GLN A 213 9.13 6.93 14.50
C GLN A 213 9.53 5.59 13.88
N GLN A 214 9.28 5.40 12.58
CA GLN A 214 9.71 4.19 11.86
C GLN A 214 11.19 4.22 11.51
N GLN A 215 11.76 5.41 11.27
CA GLN A 215 13.12 5.56 10.73
C GLN A 215 14.17 5.95 11.76
N GLU A 216 13.82 6.37 12.97
CA GLU A 216 14.76 6.84 13.99
C GLU A 216 15.86 5.81 14.27
N THR A 217 15.49 4.54 14.44
CA THR A 217 16.42 3.44 14.77
C THR A 217 16.64 2.46 13.61
N ASN A 218 16.18 2.78 12.40
CA ASN A 218 16.11 1.83 11.27
C ASN A 218 17.39 1.76 10.42
N GLN A 219 18.57 1.73 11.05
CA GLN A 219 19.87 1.85 10.37
C GLN A 219 20.09 0.81 9.25
N PHE A 220 19.52 -0.39 9.38
CA PHE A 220 19.68 -1.49 8.43
C PHE A 220 18.37 -1.94 7.78
N GLY A 221 17.30 -1.15 7.92
CA GLY A 221 16.03 -1.43 7.26
C GLY A 221 16.08 -1.27 5.75
N SER A 222 15.07 -1.82 5.07
CA SER A 222 14.91 -1.71 3.62
C SER A 222 14.03 -0.54 3.19
N GLN A 223 13.27 0.05 4.11
CA GLN A 223 12.38 1.18 3.84
C GLN A 223 13.19 2.43 3.46
N ARG A 224 12.72 3.18 2.46
CA ARG A 224 13.30 4.44 1.99
C ARG A 224 12.17 5.45 1.83
N TYR A 225 12.32 6.65 2.39
CA TYR A 225 11.29 7.70 2.33
C TYR A 225 11.80 8.94 1.60
N ALA A 226 10.94 9.52 0.75
CA ALA A 226 11.12 10.85 0.20
C ALA A 226 10.00 11.76 0.69
N VAL A 227 10.37 12.85 1.35
CA VAL A 227 9.45 13.86 1.88
C VAL A 227 9.63 15.11 1.04
N LEU A 228 8.63 15.43 0.23
CA LEU A 228 8.66 16.48 -0.78
C LEU A 228 7.70 17.59 -0.38
N PHE A 229 8.18 18.83 -0.39
CA PHE A 229 7.36 20.01 -0.16
C PHE A 229 7.21 20.79 -1.46
N LYS A 230 5.97 21.00 -1.92
CA LYS A 230 5.67 21.92 -3.02
C LYS A 230 6.04 23.37 -2.62
N PRO A 231 6.27 24.28 -3.58
CA PRO A 231 6.53 25.68 -3.26
C PRO A 231 5.46 26.29 -2.34
N GLY A 232 5.87 26.95 -1.26
CA GLY A 232 4.99 27.55 -0.27
C GLY A 232 5.63 27.64 1.12
N ALA A 233 4.83 28.02 2.12
CA ALA A 233 5.25 28.15 3.51
C ALA A 233 4.51 27.16 4.40
N TYR A 234 5.24 26.51 5.29
CA TYR A 234 4.75 25.44 6.15
C TYR A 234 5.09 25.74 7.61
N SER A 235 4.24 25.32 8.54
CA SER A 235 4.60 25.23 9.97
C SER A 235 4.78 23.75 10.30
N ALA A 236 6.03 23.32 10.48
CA ALA A 236 6.38 21.91 10.64
C ALA A 236 7.73 21.74 11.35
N ASP A 237 7.82 20.69 12.17
CA ASP A 237 9.05 20.18 12.76
C ASP A 237 9.42 18.87 12.05
N VAL A 238 10.49 18.90 11.25
CA VAL A 238 10.91 17.77 10.42
C VAL A 238 12.14 17.13 11.05
N ASN A 239 11.94 16.13 11.92
CA ASN A 239 13.03 15.31 12.43
C ASN A 239 13.37 14.18 11.45
N VAL A 240 14.62 14.09 11.00
CA VAL A 240 15.06 13.23 9.90
C VAL A 240 15.70 11.96 10.43
N GLY A 241 14.98 10.84 10.30
CA GLY A 241 15.46 9.49 10.60
C GLY A 241 16.28 8.86 9.47
N PHE A 242 16.74 7.62 9.68
CA PHE A 242 17.47 6.87 8.66
C PHE A 242 16.71 6.79 7.33
N TYR A 243 17.46 6.75 6.24
CA TYR A 243 16.94 6.53 4.89
C TYR A 243 15.82 7.48 4.46
N THR A 244 15.84 8.70 4.98
CA THR A 244 14.84 9.74 4.71
C THR A 244 15.50 10.92 4.01
N GLN A 245 14.91 11.35 2.91
CA GLN A 245 15.36 12.49 2.11
C GLN A 245 14.23 13.54 2.09
N VAL A 246 14.51 14.72 2.65
CA VAL A 246 13.61 15.87 2.67
C VAL A 246 14.00 16.82 1.53
N LEU A 247 13.04 17.24 0.70
CA LEU A 247 13.31 18.15 -0.42
C LEU A 247 12.22 19.21 -0.60
N GLY A 248 12.66 20.43 -0.91
CA GLY A 248 11.80 21.43 -1.52
C GLY A 248 11.77 21.29 -3.04
N LEU A 249 10.57 21.29 -3.64
CA LEU A 249 10.35 21.11 -5.09
C LEU A 249 10.47 22.42 -5.89
N GLY A 250 10.91 23.51 -5.27
CA GLY A 250 11.05 24.80 -5.93
C GLY A 250 12.34 24.96 -6.75
N LEU A 251 12.40 25.98 -7.60
CA LEU A 251 13.63 26.30 -8.36
C LEU A 251 14.78 26.81 -7.47
N SER A 252 14.44 27.45 -6.36
CA SER A 252 15.36 27.97 -5.35
C SER A 252 14.95 27.47 -3.95
N PRO A 253 15.87 27.46 -2.98
CA PRO A 253 15.53 27.11 -1.60
C PRO A 253 14.43 27.98 -0.99
N ASP A 254 14.36 29.26 -1.36
CA ASP A 254 13.33 30.17 -0.82
C ASP A 254 11.93 29.95 -1.38
N ALA A 255 11.77 29.12 -2.40
CA ALA A 255 10.45 28.74 -2.89
C ALA A 255 9.70 27.83 -1.91
N VAL A 256 10.42 27.17 -0.99
CA VAL A 256 9.84 26.36 0.10
C VAL A 256 10.37 26.88 1.42
N THR A 257 9.49 27.30 2.33
CA THR A 257 9.87 27.78 3.66
C THR A 257 9.24 26.92 4.75
N ILE A 258 10.08 26.32 5.59
CA ILE A 258 9.66 25.66 6.82
C ILE A 258 9.81 26.67 7.98
N ASN A 259 8.70 27.02 8.62
CA ASN A 259 8.66 27.77 9.88
C ASN A 259 8.58 26.75 11.02
N GLY A 260 9.72 26.48 11.65
CA GLY A 260 9.93 25.27 12.42
C GLY A 260 11.35 24.78 12.20
N ALA A 261 11.59 23.47 12.12
CA ALA A 261 12.94 22.93 11.99
C ALA A 261 13.03 21.84 10.92
N VAL A 262 14.22 21.65 10.34
CA VAL A 262 14.55 20.49 9.50
C VAL A 262 15.85 19.92 10.01
N HIS A 263 15.73 18.97 10.93
CA HIS A 263 16.81 18.60 11.83
C HIS A 263 17.08 17.11 11.87
N ALA A 264 18.27 16.76 12.34
CA ALA A 264 18.65 15.39 12.63
C ALA A 264 19.26 15.31 14.03
N GLU A 265 18.64 14.49 14.87
CA GLU A 265 19.01 14.29 16.27
C GLU A 265 19.81 13.00 16.48
N ALA A 266 20.65 12.98 17.53
CA ALA A 266 21.44 11.81 17.91
C ALA A 266 20.99 11.19 19.24
N ASP A 267 19.85 11.64 19.78
CA ASP A 267 19.22 11.13 21.01
C ASP A 267 19.07 9.60 21.04
N TRP A 268 18.70 8.99 19.90
CA TRP A 268 18.53 7.54 19.79
C TRP A 268 19.80 6.74 20.16
N PHE A 269 20.96 7.38 20.05
CA PHE A 269 22.25 6.81 20.43
C PHE A 269 23.02 7.69 21.42
N GLN A 270 22.31 8.26 22.40
CA GLN A 270 22.88 9.02 23.51
C GLN A 270 23.76 10.20 23.05
N GLY A 271 23.31 10.93 22.03
CA GLY A 271 24.02 12.09 21.46
C GLY A 271 25.19 11.72 20.54
N ASN A 272 25.43 10.43 20.27
CA ASN A 272 26.52 10.00 19.40
C ASN A 272 26.12 10.01 17.92
N ALA A 273 26.27 11.18 17.31
CA ALA A 273 25.98 11.43 15.90
C ALA A 273 26.92 10.71 14.93
N THR A 274 28.02 10.09 15.38
CA THR A 274 28.87 9.28 14.49
C THR A 274 28.15 8.07 13.88
N GLN A 275 26.97 7.72 14.38
CA GLN A 275 26.09 6.67 13.83
C GLN A 275 24.96 7.20 12.93
N ASN A 276 24.86 8.51 12.73
CA ASN A 276 23.78 9.12 11.97
C ASN A 276 24.10 9.19 10.46
N PHE A 277 23.94 8.07 9.76
CA PHE A 277 24.11 7.97 8.31
C PHE A 277 22.78 8.13 7.56
N TRP A 278 22.86 8.30 6.23
CA TRP A 278 21.73 8.14 5.30
C TRP A 278 20.52 9.05 5.57
N ARG A 279 20.79 10.30 5.95
CA ARG A 279 19.78 11.35 6.16
C ARG A 279 20.00 12.45 5.14
N GLY A 280 18.97 13.07 4.61
CA GLY A 280 19.17 14.14 3.64
C GLY A 280 18.16 15.27 3.74
N ALA A 281 18.63 16.49 3.55
CA ALA A 281 17.81 17.68 3.36
C ALA A 281 18.33 18.51 2.19
N GLU A 282 17.43 18.93 1.31
CA GLU A 282 17.81 19.66 0.10
C GLU A 282 16.80 20.72 -0.34
N ASN A 283 17.33 21.85 -0.82
CA ASN A 283 16.61 22.84 -1.64
C ASN A 283 15.37 23.45 -0.97
N LEU A 284 15.50 23.81 0.30
CA LEU A 284 14.47 24.53 1.05
C LEU A 284 15.08 25.57 2.00
N SER A 285 14.24 26.46 2.51
CA SER A 285 14.58 27.45 3.53
C SER A 285 13.94 27.07 4.87
N VAL A 286 14.64 27.37 5.97
CA VAL A 286 14.17 27.08 7.32
C VAL A 286 14.24 28.35 8.17
N ASN A 287 13.17 28.65 8.90
CA ASN A 287 13.09 29.67 9.93
C ASN A 287 12.94 28.96 11.30
N PRO A 288 14.04 28.69 12.03
CA PRO A 288 14.01 27.95 13.28
C PRO A 288 13.20 28.63 14.39
N THR A 289 12.25 27.91 15.00
CA THR A 289 11.41 28.43 16.11
C THR A 289 12.22 28.89 17.34
N GLY A 290 13.46 28.40 17.49
CA GLY A 290 14.41 28.81 18.53
C GLY A 290 15.64 29.57 18.04
N GLY A 291 15.69 29.97 16.76
CA GLY A 291 16.84 30.64 16.14
C GLY A 291 18.02 29.73 15.79
N SER A 292 17.96 28.45 16.14
CA SER A 292 18.95 27.43 15.79
C SER A 292 18.27 26.17 15.27
N ASP A 293 18.88 25.55 14.27
CA ASP A 293 18.55 24.23 13.74
C ASP A 293 19.71 23.25 14.03
N ARG A 294 19.49 21.95 13.86
CA ARG A 294 20.49 20.93 14.19
C ARG A 294 20.65 19.89 13.09
N TRP A 295 21.89 19.59 12.75
CA TRP A 295 22.24 18.53 11.81
C TRP A 295 23.36 17.66 12.39
N ALA A 296 23.04 16.93 13.44
CA ALA A 296 23.97 16.06 14.15
C ALA A 296 24.09 14.73 13.39
N VAL A 297 25.02 14.66 12.44
CA VAL A 297 25.16 13.52 11.52
C VAL A 297 26.57 12.97 11.42
N SER A 298 26.68 11.83 10.73
CA SER A 298 27.91 11.23 10.25
C SER A 298 28.02 11.38 8.72
N GLN A 299 28.94 10.64 8.11
CA GLN A 299 29.13 10.60 6.65
C GLN A 299 27.83 10.22 5.89
N ALA A 300 27.78 10.58 4.60
CA ALA A 300 26.65 10.29 3.71
C ALA A 300 25.30 10.87 4.19
N ALA A 301 25.33 12.06 4.79
CA ALA A 301 24.15 12.78 5.25
C ALA A 301 24.06 14.22 4.66
N PRO A 302 23.69 14.39 3.37
CA PRO A 302 23.73 15.69 2.70
C PRO A 302 22.76 16.71 3.30
N TYR A 303 23.27 17.94 3.48
CA TYR A 303 22.49 19.14 3.81
C TYR A 303 22.82 20.24 2.81
N ARG A 304 22.17 20.21 1.63
CA ARG A 304 22.64 20.96 0.45
C ARG A 304 21.57 21.87 -0.15
N ARG A 305 22.01 22.99 -0.75
CA ARG A 305 21.09 24.03 -1.26
C ARG A 305 20.09 24.48 -0.20
N MET A 306 20.51 24.58 1.06
CA MET A 306 19.66 24.99 2.17
C MET A 306 19.82 26.49 2.40
N HIS A 307 18.73 27.18 2.71
CA HIS A 307 18.75 28.55 3.23
C HIS A 307 18.24 28.55 4.68
N LEU A 308 19.16 28.28 5.60
CA LEU A 308 18.87 28.32 7.03
C LEU A 308 18.95 29.77 7.53
N ARG A 309 17.84 30.29 8.07
CA ARG A 309 17.73 31.65 8.61
C ARG A 309 17.93 31.65 10.13
N GLY A 310 19.01 31.02 10.58
CA GLY A 310 19.38 30.83 11.98
C GLY A 310 20.77 30.22 12.11
N ASN A 311 21.12 29.77 13.31
CA ASN A 311 22.36 29.03 13.55
C ASN A 311 22.18 27.55 13.20
N LEU A 312 23.29 26.87 12.91
CA LEU A 312 23.32 25.41 12.72
C LEU A 312 24.23 24.77 13.77
N ALA A 313 23.67 23.88 14.58
CA ALA A 313 24.44 22.97 15.42
C ALA A 313 24.78 21.70 14.61
N LEU A 314 26.04 21.28 14.65
CA LEU A 314 26.53 20.07 13.94
C LEU A 314 26.73 18.88 14.87
N ASP A 315 26.30 19.02 16.12
CA ASP A 315 26.35 18.01 17.16
C ASP A 315 25.11 18.15 18.06
N ASP A 316 24.91 17.12 18.88
CA ASP A 316 23.84 17.03 19.85
C ASP A 316 24.43 16.90 21.26
N GLY A 317 25.44 17.72 21.57
CA GLY A 317 26.18 17.66 22.83
C GLY A 317 27.13 16.46 22.97
N GLY A 318 27.27 15.65 21.92
CA GLY A 318 28.11 14.47 21.85
C GLY A 318 29.16 14.52 20.73
N TRP A 319 29.38 13.38 20.07
CA TRP A 319 30.36 13.26 18.98
C TRP A 319 29.69 13.35 17.62
N SER A 320 30.24 14.16 16.72
CA SER A 320 29.84 14.20 15.30
C SER A 320 31.04 13.95 14.38
N SER A 321 30.74 13.55 13.14
CA SER A 321 31.75 13.37 12.10
C SER A 321 31.19 13.88 10.78
N GLY A 322 31.80 14.91 10.21
CA GLY A 322 31.47 15.39 8.86
C GLY A 322 32.00 14.48 7.76
#